data_AF-A0A938JKT9-F1
#
_entry.id   AF-A0A938JKT9-F1
#
_cell.length_a   1.000
_cell.length_b   1.000
_cell.length_c   1.000
_cell.angle_alpha   90.00
_cell.angle_beta   90.00
_cell.angle_gamma   90.00
#
_symmetry.space_group_name_H-M   'P 1'
#
loop_
_entity.id
_entity.type
_entity.pdbx_description
1 polymer ?
#
loop_
_entity_poly.entity_id
_entity_poly.type
_entity_poly.pdbx_seq_one_letter_code
_entity_poly.pdbx_strand_id
1 'polypeptide(L)'
;MQWGALSDPFQPCELTVRSSLACLRIFAETQYPVLIGTKGVGVLTRAEYLDLVSASNVVVRLSMLAPQYDSLEPGAPPYAERLAALPKIARSCKRLIVRFQPYSPVVASDCLASLPALRDAGVYGITFEGLKVKAKRPGMVRIAGDWAYPRGLLERHFLRLLEAAHAVGLAMFAGENRLRELGDSLVCCGCEGLAGFVGNS
;
A
#
# COMPACT_ATOMS: atom_id res chain seq x y z
N MET A 1 0.31 -7.49 -13.53
CA MET A 1 0.60 -8.51 -12.47
C MET A 1 0.73 -7.84 -11.09
N GLN A 2 0.37 -8.54 -10.00
CA GLN A 2 0.71 -8.14 -8.64
C GLN A 2 1.93 -8.93 -8.12
N TRP A 3 2.97 -8.20 -7.74
CA TRP A 3 4.15 -8.72 -7.07
C TRP A 3 4.16 -8.23 -5.61
N GLY A 4 4.59 -9.07 -4.66
CA GLY A 4 4.50 -8.73 -3.24
C GLY A 4 3.19 -9.12 -2.55
N ALA A 5 2.40 -10.02 -3.14
CA ALA A 5 1.17 -10.53 -2.51
C ALA A 5 1.44 -11.57 -1.40
N LEU A 6 2.43 -12.45 -1.61
CA LEU A 6 2.73 -13.59 -0.73
C LEU A 6 4.04 -13.44 0.04
N SER A 7 5.01 -12.73 -0.53
CA SER A 7 6.33 -12.49 0.06
C SER A 7 6.78 -11.09 -0.28
N ASP A 8 7.48 -10.42 0.64
CA ASP A 8 8.03 -9.09 0.39
C ASP A 8 9.25 -9.21 -0.55
N PRO A 9 9.23 -8.57 -1.73
CA PRO A 9 10.33 -8.67 -2.69
C PRO A 9 11.62 -7.97 -2.24
N PHE A 10 11.54 -7.08 -1.24
CA PHE A 10 12.64 -6.21 -0.83
C PHE A 10 13.00 -6.39 0.65
N GLN A 11 12.75 -7.59 1.20
CA GLN A 11 13.26 -7.99 2.50
C GLN A 11 14.80 -8.12 2.50
N PRO A 12 15.48 -8.10 3.67
CA PRO A 12 16.94 -8.06 3.73
C PRO A 12 17.68 -9.16 2.94
N CYS A 13 17.10 -10.36 2.78
CA CYS A 13 17.74 -11.44 2.03
C CYS A 13 17.96 -11.11 0.54
N GLU A 14 17.21 -10.15 -0.01
CA GLU A 14 17.36 -9.70 -1.39
C GLU A 14 18.73 -9.07 -1.66
N LEU A 15 19.41 -8.53 -0.63
CA LEU A 15 20.78 -8.02 -0.78
C LEU A 15 21.79 -9.11 -1.19
N THR A 16 21.49 -10.38 -0.87
CA THR A 16 22.29 -11.55 -1.25
C THR A 16 21.69 -12.26 -2.45
N VAL A 17 20.38 -12.51 -2.44
CA VAL A 17 19.69 -13.35 -3.44
C VAL A 17 19.49 -12.62 -4.77
N ARG A 18 19.26 -11.31 -4.74
CA ARG A 18 19.17 -10.42 -5.92
C ARG A 18 18.14 -10.88 -6.98
N SER A 19 17.14 -11.66 -6.57
CA SER A 19 16.12 -12.19 -7.49
C SER A 19 15.14 -11.10 -7.90
N SER A 20 14.77 -10.22 -6.97
CA SER A 20 13.93 -9.07 -7.30
C SER A 20 14.65 -8.11 -8.23
N LEU A 21 15.96 -7.91 -8.08
CA LEU A 21 16.76 -7.13 -9.01
C LEU A 21 16.73 -7.73 -10.43
N ALA A 22 16.88 -9.05 -10.55
CA ALA A 22 16.80 -9.73 -11.84
C ALA A 22 15.41 -9.56 -12.50
N CYS A 23 14.33 -9.70 -11.72
CA CYS A 23 12.97 -9.46 -12.21
C CYS A 23 12.76 -8.00 -12.65
N LEU A 24 13.27 -7.02 -11.90
CA LEU A 24 13.17 -5.61 -12.25
C LEU A 24 13.85 -5.28 -13.58
N ARG A 25 14.97 -5.94 -13.93
CA ARG A 25 15.61 -5.81 -15.25
C ARG A 25 14.67 -6.25 -16.36
N ILE A 26 14.02 -7.40 -16.19
CA ILE A 26 13.04 -7.92 -17.15
C ILE A 26 11.84 -6.95 -17.28
N PHE A 27 11.36 -6.38 -16.19
CA PHE A 27 10.26 -5.41 -16.25
C PHE A 27 10.66 -4.10 -16.93
N ALA A 28 11.90 -3.65 -16.76
CA ALA A 28 12.44 -2.50 -17.48
C ALA A 28 12.57 -2.79 -18.99
N GLU A 29 12.99 -3.99 -19.38
CA GLU A 29 13.09 -4.39 -20.78
C GLU A 29 11.72 -4.54 -21.45
N THR A 30 10.77 -5.19 -20.77
CA THR A 30 9.47 -5.54 -21.35
C THR A 30 8.41 -4.46 -21.21
N GLN A 31 8.62 -3.47 -20.33
CA GLN A 31 7.62 -2.48 -19.92
C GLN A 31 6.31 -3.10 -19.42
N TYR A 32 6.35 -4.36 -18.97
CA TYR A 32 5.18 -5.05 -18.49
C TYR A 32 4.63 -4.34 -17.22
N PRO A 33 3.32 -4.05 -17.13
CA PRO A 33 2.72 -3.34 -16.01
C PRO A 33 2.73 -4.17 -14.71
N VAL A 34 3.44 -3.67 -13.70
CA VAL A 34 3.58 -4.36 -12.41
C VAL A 34 3.14 -3.48 -11.25
N LEU A 35 2.31 -4.06 -10.38
CA LEU A 35 2.01 -3.54 -9.04
C LEU A 35 2.95 -4.18 -8.04
N ILE A 36 3.80 -3.40 -7.37
CA ILE A 36 4.72 -3.93 -6.35
C ILE A 36 4.22 -3.58 -4.96
N GLY A 37 3.89 -4.59 -4.15
CA GLY A 37 3.58 -4.45 -2.73
C GLY A 37 4.81 -4.71 -1.87
N THR A 38 5.13 -3.81 -0.93
CA THR A 38 6.30 -4.00 -0.05
C THR A 38 6.20 -3.17 1.24
N LYS A 39 7.03 -3.53 2.22
CA LYS A 39 7.47 -2.76 3.39
C LYS A 39 8.99 -2.51 3.36
N GLY A 40 9.73 -3.27 2.55
CA GLY A 40 11.19 -3.33 2.48
C GLY A 40 11.85 -2.10 1.88
N VAL A 41 11.64 -0.92 2.49
CA VAL A 41 12.21 0.35 2.02
C VAL A 41 13.73 0.38 2.08
N GLY A 42 14.35 -0.36 3.00
CA GLY A 42 15.81 -0.43 3.13
C GLY A 42 16.53 -0.99 1.91
N VAL A 43 15.89 -1.94 1.19
CA VAL A 43 16.44 -2.49 -0.07
C VAL A 43 15.93 -1.68 -1.26
N LEU A 44 14.61 -1.42 -1.33
CA LEU A 44 14.00 -0.73 -2.47
C LEU A 44 14.62 0.65 -2.75
N THR A 45 15.03 1.38 -1.70
CA THR A 45 15.57 2.75 -1.87
C THR A 45 17.05 2.80 -2.28
N ARG A 46 17.71 1.66 -2.48
CA ARG A 46 19.05 1.63 -3.07
C ARG A 46 18.98 1.99 -4.55
N ALA A 47 19.98 2.73 -5.03
CA ALA A 47 20.01 3.26 -6.41
C ALA A 47 19.75 2.17 -7.47
N GLU A 48 20.43 1.03 -7.36
CA GLU A 48 20.28 -0.10 -8.30
C GLU A 48 18.85 -0.64 -8.45
N TYR A 49 17.99 -0.46 -7.43
CA TYR A 49 16.57 -0.83 -7.50
C TYR A 49 15.73 0.34 -8.00
N LEU A 50 15.92 1.55 -7.45
CA LEU A 50 15.14 2.73 -7.86
C LEU A 50 15.34 3.08 -9.34
N ASP A 51 16.55 2.91 -9.86
CA ASP A 51 16.86 3.16 -11.28
C ASP A 51 16.04 2.21 -12.17
N LEU A 52 15.95 0.94 -11.80
CA LEU A 52 15.14 -0.04 -12.54
C LEU A 52 13.64 0.19 -12.37
N VAL A 53 13.18 0.58 -11.18
CA VAL A 53 11.77 0.96 -10.96
C VAL A 53 11.43 2.16 -11.84
N SER A 54 12.32 3.15 -11.95
CA SER A 54 12.13 4.34 -12.79
C SER A 54 12.14 4.01 -14.28
N ALA A 55 12.91 3.01 -14.68
CA ALA A 55 12.93 2.51 -16.05
C ALA A 55 11.75 1.59 -16.37
N SER A 56 10.91 1.21 -15.40
CA SER A 56 9.82 0.23 -15.57
C SER A 56 8.43 0.87 -15.52
N ASN A 57 7.41 0.12 -15.99
CA ASN A 57 6.00 0.49 -15.84
C ASN A 57 5.43 0.02 -14.49
N VAL A 58 5.87 0.66 -13.40
CA VAL A 58 5.60 0.19 -12.03
C VAL A 58 4.75 1.16 -11.23
N VAL A 59 3.77 0.61 -10.53
CA VAL A 59 3.09 1.25 -9.39
C VAL A 59 3.58 0.60 -8.11
N VAL A 60 4.05 1.41 -7.16
CA VAL A 60 4.50 0.92 -5.85
C VAL A 60 3.38 1.11 -4.83
N ARG A 61 3.13 0.08 -4.04
CA ARG A 61 2.17 0.09 -2.93
C ARG A 61 2.89 -0.23 -1.63
N LEU A 62 3.13 0.81 -0.83
CA LEU A 62 3.88 0.69 0.41
C LEU A 62 2.94 0.45 1.59
N SER A 63 3.17 -0.59 2.40
CA SER A 63 2.31 -0.88 3.54
C SER A 63 2.83 -0.16 4.79
N MET A 64 2.10 0.86 5.25
CA MET A 64 2.37 1.62 6.46
C MET A 64 1.10 2.31 6.94
N LEU A 65 0.88 2.36 8.26
CA LEU A 65 -0.35 2.90 8.85
C LEU A 65 -0.04 3.88 9.97
N ALA A 66 0.64 3.40 11.00
CA ALA A 66 0.95 4.17 12.19
C ALA A 66 2.13 3.56 12.97
N PRO A 67 2.88 4.35 13.77
CA PRO A 67 4.04 3.88 14.53
C PRO A 67 3.78 2.70 15.46
N GLN A 68 2.56 2.56 15.99
CA GLN A 68 2.21 1.47 16.92
C GLN A 68 2.35 0.08 16.28
N TYR A 69 2.31 -0.01 14.95
CA TYR A 69 2.50 -1.26 14.22
C TYR A 69 3.94 -1.74 14.20
N ASP A 70 4.92 -0.91 14.57
CA ASP A 70 6.33 -1.31 14.60
C ASP A 70 6.55 -2.49 15.55
N SER A 71 5.80 -2.54 16.66
CA SER A 71 5.83 -3.67 17.60
C SER A 71 5.12 -4.94 17.09
N LEU A 72 4.24 -4.81 16.09
CA LEU A 72 3.46 -5.90 15.50
C LEU A 72 4.15 -6.53 14.29
N GLU A 73 5.13 -5.84 13.71
CA GLU A 73 5.80 -6.23 12.48
C GLU A 73 7.33 -6.37 12.69
N PRO A 74 7.79 -7.23 13.61
CA PRO A 74 9.21 -7.38 13.89
C PRO A 74 9.96 -7.82 12.62
N GLY A 75 11.01 -7.08 12.27
CA GLY A 75 11.83 -7.32 11.08
C GLY A 75 11.42 -6.50 9.85
N ALA A 76 10.26 -5.84 9.87
CA ALA A 76 9.95 -4.80 8.88
C ALA A 76 10.60 -3.46 9.30
N PRO A 77 10.96 -2.57 8.35
CA PRO A 77 11.41 -1.23 8.68
C PRO A 77 10.37 -0.49 9.52
N PRO A 78 10.77 0.31 10.53
CA PRO A 78 9.82 1.08 11.34
C PRO A 78 9.07 2.14 10.52
N TYR A 79 7.94 2.60 11.04
CA TYR A 79 7.07 3.58 10.39
C TYR A 79 7.84 4.83 9.94
N ALA A 80 8.73 5.35 10.80
CA ALA A 80 9.52 6.54 10.50
C ALA A 80 10.45 6.35 9.29
N GLU A 81 11.07 5.17 9.16
CA GLU A 81 11.90 4.84 7.99
C GLU A 81 11.06 4.71 6.72
N ARG A 82 9.87 4.09 6.82
CA ARG A 82 8.94 3.99 5.69
C ARG A 82 8.48 5.37 5.22
N LEU A 83 8.14 6.26 6.16
CA LEU A 83 7.75 7.65 5.88
C LEU A 83 8.88 8.43 5.18
N ALA A 84 10.10 8.33 5.69
CA ALA A 84 11.27 9.01 5.12
C ALA A 84 11.65 8.52 3.71
N ALA A 85 11.28 7.28 3.38
CA ALA A 85 11.54 6.68 2.07
C ALA A 85 10.54 7.13 0.98
N LEU A 86 9.33 7.57 1.35
CA LEU A 86 8.25 7.89 0.41
C LEU A 86 8.68 8.88 -0.70
N PRO A 87 9.36 10.01 -0.43
CA PRO A 87 9.70 10.97 -1.48
C PRO A 87 10.64 10.41 -2.54
N LYS A 88 11.54 9.48 -2.16
CA LYS A 88 12.45 8.82 -3.11
C LYS A 88 11.66 7.85 -3.99
N ILE A 89 10.79 7.05 -3.39
CA ILE A 89 9.98 6.05 -4.10
C ILE A 89 8.99 6.74 -5.05
N ALA A 90 8.32 7.81 -4.61
CA ALA A 90 7.35 8.55 -5.39
C ALA A 90 7.95 9.09 -6.71
N ARG A 91 9.20 9.55 -6.68
CA ARG A 91 9.90 10.07 -7.87
C ARG A 91 10.33 8.98 -8.84
N SER A 92 10.49 7.75 -8.36
CA SER A 92 11.03 6.63 -9.15
C SER A 92 9.96 5.70 -9.72
N CYS A 93 8.67 5.90 -9.46
CA CYS A 93 7.61 5.04 -9.98
C CYS A 93 6.51 5.85 -10.68
N LYS A 94 5.62 5.18 -11.43
CA LYS A 94 4.49 5.84 -12.10
C LYS A 94 3.49 6.41 -11.09
N ARG A 95 3.33 5.70 -9.96
CA ARG A 95 2.40 6.07 -8.91
C ARG A 95 2.78 5.35 -7.62
N LEU A 96 2.77 6.11 -6.52
CA LEU A 96 2.94 5.57 -5.17
C LEU A 96 1.61 5.59 -4.43
N ILE A 97 1.21 4.43 -3.90
CA ILE A 97 0.04 4.25 -3.06
C ILE A 97 0.48 3.81 -1.67
N VAL A 98 -0.05 4.42 -0.62
CA VAL A 98 0.15 3.94 0.75
C VAL A 98 -1.02 3.05 1.16
N ARG A 99 -0.72 1.86 1.67
CA ARG A 99 -1.74 0.89 2.07
C ARG A 99 -2.01 1.00 3.56
N PHE A 100 -3.18 1.52 3.89
CA PHE A 100 -3.82 1.36 5.20
C PHE A 100 -4.40 -0.04 5.35
N GLN A 101 -3.49 -1.01 5.41
CA GLN A 101 -3.79 -2.43 5.47
C GLN A 101 -2.76 -3.21 6.29
N PRO A 102 -3.15 -3.91 7.37
CA PRO A 102 -4.53 -4.02 7.89
C PRO A 102 -4.93 -2.84 8.79
N TYR A 103 -6.03 -2.17 8.48
CA TYR A 103 -6.57 -1.05 9.26
C TYR A 103 -7.27 -1.51 10.55
N SER A 104 -7.02 -0.78 11.64
CA SER A 104 -7.70 -0.92 12.93
C SER A 104 -8.28 0.43 13.37
N PRO A 105 -9.52 0.48 13.91
CA PRO A 105 -10.07 1.69 14.52
C PRO A 105 -9.18 2.31 15.61
N VAL A 106 -8.30 1.53 16.24
CA VAL A 106 -7.36 1.99 17.27
C VAL A 106 -6.37 3.03 16.74
N VAL A 107 -6.00 2.95 15.46
CA VAL A 107 -5.04 3.88 14.82
C VAL A 107 -5.73 4.90 13.91
N ALA A 108 -7.06 5.08 14.07
CA ALA A 108 -7.84 5.96 13.20
C ALA A 108 -7.34 7.42 13.23
N SER A 109 -6.98 7.92 14.41
CA SER A 109 -6.43 9.28 14.59
C SER A 109 -5.07 9.43 13.92
N ASP A 110 -4.18 8.45 14.07
CA ASP A 110 -2.85 8.48 13.45
C ASP A 110 -2.94 8.44 11.93
N CYS A 111 -3.83 7.60 11.38
CA CYS A 111 -4.09 7.55 9.95
C CYS A 111 -4.56 8.92 9.41
N LEU A 112 -5.50 9.58 10.09
CA LEU A 112 -5.97 10.92 9.71
C LEU A 112 -4.85 11.97 9.79
N ALA A 113 -4.07 11.96 10.88
CA ALA A 113 -2.98 12.90 11.09
C ALA A 113 -1.84 12.72 10.07
N SER A 114 -1.67 11.52 9.51
CA SER A 114 -0.60 11.23 8.54
C SER A 114 -0.86 11.79 7.14
N LEU A 115 -2.12 12.06 6.76
CA LEU A 115 -2.50 12.37 5.37
C LEU A 115 -1.75 13.56 4.75
N PRO A 116 -1.57 14.71 5.44
CA PRO A 116 -0.78 15.81 4.87
C PRO A 116 0.66 15.41 4.56
N ALA A 117 1.31 14.70 5.49
CA ALA A 117 2.69 14.24 5.30
C ALA A 117 2.82 13.23 4.15
N LEU A 118 1.81 12.37 3.94
CA LEU A 118 1.77 11.47 2.78
C LEU A 118 1.66 12.26 1.47
N ARG A 119 0.79 13.27 1.41
CA ARG A 119 0.66 14.13 0.24
C ARG A 119 1.98 14.85 -0.07
N ASP A 120 2.59 15.47 0.92
CA ASP A 120 3.85 16.21 0.78
C ASP A 120 4.99 15.31 0.32
N ALA A 121 4.95 14.03 0.70
CA ALA A 121 5.90 13.02 0.25
C ALA A 121 5.68 12.51 -1.19
N GLY A 122 4.66 13.01 -1.90
CA GLY A 122 4.36 12.63 -3.28
C GLY A 122 3.52 11.36 -3.43
N VAL A 123 2.86 10.91 -2.36
CA VAL A 123 1.88 9.82 -2.45
C VAL A 123 0.69 10.28 -3.30
N TYR A 124 0.24 9.43 -4.21
CA TYR A 124 -0.93 9.71 -5.05
C TYR A 124 -2.23 9.44 -4.30
N GLY A 125 -2.28 8.33 -3.57
CA GLY A 125 -3.46 7.95 -2.81
C GLY A 125 -3.20 6.87 -1.77
N ILE A 126 -4.26 6.55 -1.03
CA ILE A 126 -4.23 5.54 0.03
C ILE A 126 -5.20 4.39 -0.28
N THR A 127 -4.89 3.17 0.17
CA THR A 127 -5.83 2.04 0.13
C THR A 127 -6.29 1.70 1.54
N PHE A 128 -7.60 1.60 1.75
CA PHE A 128 -8.19 1.18 3.02
C PHE A 128 -8.62 -0.30 2.99
N GLU A 129 -8.12 -1.10 3.91
CA GLU A 129 -8.62 -2.46 4.13
C GLU A 129 -8.59 -2.84 5.62
N GLY A 130 -9.75 -3.16 6.18
CA GLY A 130 -9.90 -3.53 7.58
C GLY A 130 -9.17 -4.83 7.95
N LEU A 131 -8.69 -4.90 9.19
CA LEU A 131 -8.10 -6.10 9.77
C LEU A 131 -9.06 -7.31 9.71
N LYS A 132 -8.53 -8.44 9.24
CA LYS A 132 -9.17 -9.76 9.22
C LYS A 132 -8.32 -10.74 10.02
N VAL A 133 -8.93 -11.52 10.89
CA VAL A 133 -8.24 -12.47 11.77
C VAL A 133 -8.97 -13.81 11.81
N LYS A 134 -8.24 -14.90 12.09
CA LYS A 134 -8.81 -16.26 12.16
C LYS A 134 -9.56 -16.54 13.47
N ALA A 135 -9.15 -15.89 14.55
CA ALA A 135 -9.78 -16.02 15.87
C ALA A 135 -10.71 -14.83 16.16
N LYS A 136 -11.86 -15.10 16.79
CA LYS A 136 -12.80 -14.06 17.21
C LYS A 136 -12.11 -13.08 18.16
N ARG A 137 -12.29 -11.78 17.91
CA ARG A 137 -11.93 -10.70 18.84
C ARG A 137 -13.19 -9.93 19.24
N PRO A 138 -13.20 -9.26 20.41
CA PRO A 138 -14.33 -8.43 20.83
C PRO A 138 -14.71 -7.41 19.74
N GLY A 139 -16.01 -7.26 19.50
CA GLY A 139 -16.54 -6.32 18.51
C GLY A 139 -16.44 -6.76 17.04
N MET A 140 -15.86 -7.93 16.74
CA MET A 140 -15.79 -8.46 15.37
C MET A 140 -16.95 -9.41 15.04
N VAL A 141 -17.32 -9.43 13.76
CA VAL A 141 -18.36 -10.29 13.18
C VAL A 141 -17.72 -11.29 12.22
N ARG A 142 -18.37 -12.45 12.05
CA ARG A 142 -17.92 -13.49 11.12
C ARG A 142 -18.25 -13.05 9.69
N ILE A 143 -17.23 -13.04 8.82
CA ILE A 143 -17.36 -12.75 7.39
C ILE A 143 -16.64 -13.87 6.64
N ALA A 144 -17.41 -14.76 6.02
CA ALA A 144 -16.89 -15.98 5.39
C ALA A 144 -15.92 -16.76 6.32
N GLY A 145 -14.66 -16.91 5.92
CA GLY A 145 -13.63 -17.63 6.66
C GLY A 145 -12.97 -16.84 7.81
N ASP A 146 -13.23 -15.54 7.92
CA ASP A 146 -12.51 -14.64 8.83
C ASP A 146 -13.43 -13.94 9.83
N TRP A 147 -12.84 -13.39 10.87
CA TRP A 147 -13.46 -12.40 11.75
C TRP A 147 -12.95 -11.01 11.39
N ALA A 148 -13.86 -10.07 11.20
CA ALA A 148 -13.54 -8.71 10.78
C ALA A 148 -14.41 -7.69 11.53
N TYR A 149 -14.03 -6.42 11.47
CA TYR A 149 -14.87 -5.35 11.98
C TYR A 149 -16.22 -5.27 11.20
N PRO A 150 -17.32 -4.88 11.88
CA PRO A 150 -18.62 -4.70 11.23
C PRO A 150 -18.56 -3.69 10.09
N ARG A 151 -19.32 -3.94 9.00
CA ARG A 151 -19.33 -3.05 7.82
C ARG A 151 -19.63 -1.61 8.20
N GLY A 152 -20.69 -1.36 8.98
CA GLY A 152 -21.06 0.00 9.39
C GLY A 152 -20.01 0.71 10.25
N LEU A 153 -19.15 -0.02 10.98
CA LEU A 153 -18.02 0.60 11.67
C LEU A 153 -16.95 1.03 10.66
N LEU A 154 -16.55 0.12 9.76
CA LEU A 154 -15.53 0.42 8.75
C LEU A 154 -15.98 1.51 7.77
N GLU A 155 -17.26 1.52 7.39
CA GLU A 155 -17.84 2.52 6.49
C GLU A 155 -17.74 3.94 7.07
N ARG A 156 -18.07 4.13 8.35
CA ARG A 156 -17.90 5.43 9.03
C ARG A 156 -16.44 5.90 9.03
N HIS A 157 -15.51 4.99 9.29
CA HIS A 157 -14.08 5.32 9.28
C HIS A 157 -13.57 5.60 7.87
N PHE A 158 -14.05 4.84 6.89
CA PHE A 158 -13.74 5.01 5.48
C PHE A 158 -14.17 6.40 4.99
N LEU A 159 -15.43 6.78 5.20
CA LEU A 159 -15.96 8.07 4.75
C LEU A 159 -15.22 9.25 5.39
N ARG A 160 -14.88 9.15 6.69
CA ARG A 160 -14.09 10.17 7.37
C ARG A 160 -12.67 10.30 6.80
N LEU A 161 -12.02 9.18 6.48
CA LEU A 161 -10.71 9.18 5.84
C LEU A 161 -10.78 9.68 4.39
N LEU A 162 -11.86 9.36 3.66
CA LEU A 162 -12.08 9.78 2.28
C LEU A 162 -12.17 11.30 2.20
N GLU A 163 -13.04 11.90 3.02
CA GLU A 163 -13.18 13.36 3.10
C GLU A 163 -11.85 14.04 3.44
N ALA A 164 -11.12 13.52 4.44
CA ALA A 164 -9.83 14.07 4.85
C ALA A 164 -8.73 13.88 3.78
N ALA A 165 -8.74 12.75 3.07
CA ALA A 165 -7.80 12.48 1.98
C ALA A 165 -8.05 13.43 0.80
N HIS A 166 -9.30 13.61 0.40
CA HIS A 166 -9.69 14.57 -0.64
C HIS A 166 -9.32 16.01 -0.27
N ALA A 167 -9.50 16.40 1.00
CA ALA A 167 -9.12 17.72 1.50
C ALA A 167 -7.62 18.04 1.34
N VAL A 168 -6.75 17.03 1.35
CA VAL A 168 -5.31 17.18 1.08
C VAL A 168 -4.90 16.77 -0.34
N GLY A 169 -5.86 16.43 -1.21
CA GLY A 169 -5.59 16.05 -2.61
C GLY A 169 -5.00 14.65 -2.78
N LEU A 170 -5.30 13.72 -1.87
CA LEU A 170 -5.02 12.29 -2.03
C LEU A 170 -6.25 11.56 -2.56
N ALA A 171 -6.05 10.64 -3.49
CA ALA A 171 -7.07 9.65 -3.84
C ALA A 171 -7.21 8.60 -2.72
N MET A 172 -8.37 7.97 -2.62
CA MET A 172 -8.60 6.87 -1.67
C MET A 172 -9.33 5.70 -2.32
N PHE A 173 -8.78 4.52 -2.10
CA PHE A 173 -9.22 3.26 -2.69
C PHE A 173 -9.70 2.29 -1.62
N ALA A 174 -10.72 1.49 -1.95
CA ALA A 174 -11.25 0.47 -1.05
C ALA A 174 -10.66 -0.91 -1.37
N GLY A 175 -9.68 -1.36 -0.58
CA GLY A 175 -9.25 -2.76 -0.55
C GLY A 175 -10.25 -3.67 0.18
N GLU A 176 -11.04 -3.10 1.10
CA GLU A 176 -12.19 -3.76 1.71
C GLU A 176 -13.31 -3.98 0.68
N ASN A 177 -13.53 -5.24 0.29
CA ASN A 177 -14.52 -5.61 -0.71
C ASN A 177 -15.95 -5.15 -0.37
N ARG A 178 -16.29 -5.08 0.92
CA ARG A 178 -17.63 -4.65 1.39
C ARG A 178 -17.90 -3.15 1.26
N LEU A 179 -16.87 -2.37 0.89
CA LEU A 179 -16.89 -0.91 0.74
C LEU A 179 -16.35 -0.50 -0.63
N ARG A 180 -16.24 -1.44 -1.59
CA ARG A 180 -15.54 -1.23 -2.86
C ARG A 180 -16.09 -0.04 -3.64
N GLU A 181 -17.41 0.10 -3.59
CA GLU A 181 -18.20 1.13 -4.24
C GLU A 181 -17.97 2.54 -3.70
N LEU A 182 -17.36 2.68 -2.51
CA LEU A 182 -17.13 3.97 -1.87
C LEU A 182 -15.77 4.58 -2.24
N GLY A 183 -14.85 3.80 -2.82
CA GLY A 183 -13.55 4.32 -3.25
C GLY A 183 -13.65 5.11 -4.55
N ASP A 184 -12.64 5.94 -4.82
CA ASP A 184 -12.56 6.78 -6.03
C ASP A 184 -12.52 5.96 -7.34
N SER A 185 -12.22 4.66 -7.23
CA SER A 185 -12.26 3.71 -8.33
C SER A 185 -12.54 2.30 -7.83
N LEU A 186 -13.21 1.49 -8.65
CA LEU A 186 -13.36 0.05 -8.43
C LEU A 186 -12.01 -0.69 -8.51
N VAL A 187 -11.01 -0.05 -9.10
CA VAL A 187 -9.63 -0.53 -9.25
C VAL A 187 -8.86 -0.24 -7.95
N CYS A 188 -8.99 -1.12 -6.95
CA CYS A 188 -8.47 -0.86 -5.59
C CYS A 188 -6.95 -0.75 -5.47
N CYS A 189 -6.19 -1.14 -6.51
CA CYS A 189 -4.74 -0.98 -6.57
C CYS A 189 -4.30 0.49 -6.75
N GLY A 190 -5.21 1.40 -7.10
CA GLY A 190 -4.87 2.77 -7.47
C GLY A 190 -4.16 2.88 -8.83
N CYS A 191 -4.30 1.87 -9.68
CA CYS A 191 -3.64 1.77 -10.98
C CYS A 191 -4.52 2.18 -12.17
N GLU A 192 -5.70 2.73 -11.89
CA GLU A 192 -6.63 3.24 -12.89
C GLU A 192 -6.03 4.38 -13.72
N GLY A 193 -6.36 4.39 -15.01
CA GLY A 193 -5.96 5.43 -15.96
C GLY A 193 -4.47 5.42 -16.33
N LEU A 194 -3.67 4.50 -15.81
CA LEU A 194 -2.26 4.38 -16.17
C LEU A 194 -2.08 3.55 -17.45
N ALA A 195 -1.26 4.04 -18.37
CA ALA A 195 -0.94 3.34 -19.61
C ALA A 195 -0.36 1.95 -19.33
N GLY A 196 -0.88 0.94 -20.02
CA GLY A 196 -0.52 -0.47 -19.83
C GLY A 196 -1.27 -1.18 -18.70
N PHE A 197 -1.88 -0.48 -17.74
CA PHE A 197 -2.66 -1.10 -16.67
C PHE A 197 -4.12 -1.33 -17.10
N VAL A 198 -4.31 -2.27 -18.03
CA VAL A 198 -5.63 -2.65 -18.54
C VAL A 198 -6.12 -3.90 -17.79
N GLY A 199 -7.35 -3.87 -17.29
CA GLY A 199 -7.98 -5.05 -16.68
C GLY A 199 -8.29 -6.12 -17.73
N ASN A 200 -8.42 -7.37 -17.30
CA ASN A 200 -8.95 -8.40 -18.19
C ASN A 200 -10.42 -8.05 -18.48
N SER A 201 -10.69 -7.65 -19.72
CA SER A 201 -12.04 -7.52 -20.29
C SER A 201 -12.68 -8.89 -20.47
#